data_AF-A0A7S2SD20-F1
#
_entry.id   AF-A0A7S2SD20-F1
#
_cell.length_a   1.000
_cell.length_b   1.000
_cell.length_c   1.000
_cell.angle_alpha   90.00
_cell.angle_beta   90.00
_cell.angle_gamma   90.00
#
_symmetry.space_group_name_H-M   'P 1'
#
loop_
_entity.id
_entity.type
_entity.pdbx_description
1 polymer ?
#
loop_
_entity_poly.entity_id
_entity_poly.type
_entity_poly.pdbx_seq_one_letter_code
_entity_poly.pdbx_strand_id
1 'polypeptide(L)'
;DKSKITKYKVFCDLDGVLCDFEAGVKKLFNGKGPYEIDMGSMWGAISKADSFYTNLPWTHDGRELWDAIKHTNPDILTGVPRNNKTRAHKASWCARELGVKTNHVDMAGKKSTHERMYGRRKKDTVNVITCWSKNKHVE
;
A
#
# COMPACT_ATOMS: atom_id res chain seq x y z
N ASP A 1 -3.10 -26.33 -13.77
CA ASP A 1 -3.82 -25.11 -14.15
C ASP A 1 -2.79 -24.04 -14.48
N LYS A 2 -2.64 -23.66 -15.75
CA LYS A 2 -1.56 -22.76 -16.20
C LYS A 2 -2.07 -21.33 -16.09
N SER A 3 -1.43 -20.52 -15.26
CA SER A 3 -1.72 -19.08 -15.16
C SER A 3 -1.74 -18.47 -16.56
N LYS A 4 -2.88 -17.88 -16.95
CA LYS A 4 -3.00 -17.12 -18.20
C LYS A 4 -1.98 -15.99 -18.13
N ILE A 5 -0.97 -16.03 -18.99
CA ILE A 5 -0.03 -14.91 -19.15
C ILE A 5 -0.84 -13.74 -19.71
N THR A 6 -1.11 -12.75 -18.86
CA THR A 6 -1.79 -11.51 -19.27
C THR A 6 -0.79 -10.69 -20.10
N LYS A 7 -1.23 -10.14 -21.23
CA LYS A 7 -0.42 -9.26 -22.09
C LYS A 7 0.09 -8.03 -21.34
N TYR A 8 -0.64 -7.61 -20.30
CA TYR A 8 -0.36 -6.43 -19.51
C TYR A 8 -0.07 -6.82 -18.05
N LYS A 9 0.84 -6.07 -17.42
CA LYS A 9 1.04 -6.10 -15.98
C LYS A 9 0.12 -5.07 -15.33
N VAL A 10 -0.69 -5.53 -14.38
CA VAL A 10 -1.54 -4.65 -13.57
C VAL A 10 -0.79 -4.29 -12.29
N PHE A 11 -0.80 -2.99 -11.98
CA PHE A 11 -0.43 -2.46 -10.67
C PHE A 11 -1.67 -1.83 -10.03
N CYS A 12 -1.88 -2.12 -8.75
CA CYS A 12 -2.99 -1.56 -7.99
C CYS A 12 -2.41 -0.71 -6.84
N ASP A 13 -2.87 0.54 -6.71
CA ASP A 13 -2.49 1.35 -5.55
C ASP A 13 -3.23 0.86 -4.29
N LEU A 14 -2.78 1.33 -3.12
CA LEU A 14 -3.30 0.88 -1.84
C LEU A 14 -4.10 1.98 -1.12
N ASP A 15 -3.45 3.08 -0.74
CA ASP A 15 -4.08 4.13 0.06
C ASP A 15 -5.08 4.92 -0.79
N GLY A 16 -6.35 4.96 -0.37
CA GLY A 16 -7.44 5.60 -1.11
C GLY A 16 -7.99 4.77 -2.27
N VAL A 17 -7.45 3.57 -2.52
CA VAL A 17 -7.95 2.64 -3.55
C VAL A 17 -8.49 1.37 -2.93
N LEU A 18 -7.68 0.65 -2.15
CA LEU A 18 -8.13 -0.53 -1.40
C LEU A 18 -8.27 -0.22 0.10
N CYS A 19 -7.35 0.57 0.65
CA CYS A 19 -7.37 1.01 2.05
C CYS A 19 -8.00 2.39 2.18
N ASP A 20 -8.94 2.55 3.09
CA ASP A 20 -9.55 3.86 3.37
C ASP A 20 -8.65 4.70 4.28
N PHE A 21 -7.71 5.41 3.64
CA PHE A 21 -6.79 6.32 4.31
C PHE A 21 -7.54 7.49 4.98
N GLU A 22 -8.61 7.98 4.35
CA GLU A 22 -9.40 9.10 4.86
C GLU A 22 -10.10 8.72 6.18
N ALA A 23 -10.71 7.54 6.26
CA ALA A 23 -11.29 7.03 7.50
C ALA A 23 -10.23 6.91 8.61
N GLY A 24 -9.02 6.48 8.27
CA GLY A 24 -7.88 6.45 9.18
C GLY A 24 -7.55 7.83 9.74
N VAL A 25 -7.47 8.85 8.88
CA VAL A 25 -7.19 10.23 9.29
C VAL A 25 -8.33 10.79 10.15
N LYS A 26 -9.59 10.60 9.72
CA LYS A 26 -10.77 11.02 10.49
C LYS A 26 -10.76 10.44 11.90
N LYS A 27 -10.33 9.19 12.07
CA LYS A 27 -10.18 8.55 13.39
C LYS A 27 -9.13 9.22 14.26
N LEU A 28 -8.03 9.70 13.70
CA LEU A 28 -6.97 10.40 14.44
C LEU A 28 -7.34 11.84 14.79
N PHE A 29 -8.20 12.48 14.01
CA PHE A 29 -8.46 13.92 14.08
C PHE A 29 -9.94 14.26 14.34
N ASN A 30 -10.63 13.42 15.12
CA ASN A 30 -12.00 13.65 15.58
C ASN A 30 -12.97 14.00 14.44
N GLY A 31 -12.90 13.27 13.34
CA GLY A 31 -13.79 13.40 12.18
C GLY A 31 -13.27 14.31 11.06
N LYS A 32 -12.18 15.06 11.28
CA LYS A 32 -11.57 15.90 10.23
C LYS A 32 -10.85 15.04 9.19
N GLY A 33 -11.13 15.30 7.93
CA GLY A 33 -10.48 14.67 6.79
C GLY A 33 -9.06 15.20 6.53
N PRO A 34 -8.29 14.52 5.66
CA PRO A 34 -6.90 14.90 5.35
C PRO A 34 -6.75 16.29 4.74
N TYR A 35 -7.79 16.81 4.08
CA TYR A 35 -7.80 18.15 3.47
C TYR A 35 -8.11 19.28 4.46
N GLU A 36 -8.52 18.95 5.68
CA GLU A 36 -8.86 19.91 6.74
C GLU A 36 -7.72 20.08 7.76
N ILE A 37 -6.61 19.36 7.58
CA ILE A 37 -5.51 19.27 8.54
C ILE A 37 -4.23 19.74 7.86
N ASP A 38 -3.43 20.54 8.58
CA ASP A 38 -2.08 20.86 8.13
C ASP A 38 -1.26 19.58 7.87
N MET A 39 -0.55 19.54 6.74
CA MET A 39 0.21 18.37 6.32
C MET A 39 1.22 17.92 7.38
N GLY A 40 1.93 18.86 8.02
CA GLY A 40 2.91 18.54 9.06
C GLY A 40 2.26 17.87 10.26
N SER A 41 1.13 18.41 10.70
CA SER A 41 0.34 17.88 11.80
C SER A 41 -0.22 16.48 11.50
N MET A 42 -0.79 16.30 10.30
CA MET A 42 -1.31 15.00 9.84
C MET A 42 -0.23 13.92 9.85
N TRP A 43 0.91 14.18 9.18
CA TRP A 43 2.00 13.22 9.10
C TRP A 43 2.68 12.99 10.46
N GLY A 44 2.73 14.01 11.31
CA GLY A 44 3.22 13.91 12.69
C GLY A 44 2.38 12.96 13.54
N ALA A 45 1.05 13.05 13.45
CA ALA A 45 0.15 12.14 14.16
C ALA A 45 0.21 10.71 13.60
N ILE A 46 0.17 10.55 12.26
CA ILE A 46 0.28 9.24 11.61
C ILE A 46 1.60 8.55 11.99
N SER A 47 2.70 9.28 12.05
CA SER A 47 4.00 8.72 12.42
C SER A 47 4.08 8.23 13.87
N LYS A 48 3.24 8.76 14.77
CA LYS A 48 3.15 8.35 16.18
C LYS A 48 2.16 7.19 16.38
N ALA A 49 1.24 6.99 15.45
CA ALA A 49 0.27 5.90 15.51
C ALA A 49 0.92 4.58 15.07
N ASP A 50 1.24 3.71 16.04
CA ASP A 50 1.98 2.46 15.80
C ASP A 50 1.28 1.45 14.88
N SER A 51 -0.01 1.60 14.58
CA SER A 51 -0.75 0.64 13.75
C SER A 51 -1.67 1.27 12.70
N PHE A 52 -1.43 2.54 12.35
CA PHE A 52 -2.30 3.31 11.44
C PHE A 52 -2.67 2.52 10.17
N TYR A 53 -1.69 2.18 9.35
CA TYR A 53 -1.90 1.48 8.08
C TYR A 53 -2.39 0.03 8.26
N THR A 54 -1.92 -0.67 9.30
CA THR A 54 -2.30 -2.06 9.56
C THR A 54 -3.80 -2.22 9.80
N ASN A 55 -4.43 -1.20 10.39
CA ASN A 55 -5.82 -1.24 10.85
C ASN A 55 -6.80 -0.47 9.96
N LEU A 56 -6.36 0.05 8.81
CA LEU A 56 -7.28 0.75 7.90
C LEU A 56 -8.38 -0.20 7.44
N PRO A 57 -9.64 0.26 7.37
CA PRO A 57 -10.68 -0.51 6.72
C PRO A 57 -10.49 -0.50 5.20
N TRP A 58 -11.26 -1.34 4.51
CA TRP A 58 -11.40 -1.22 3.06
C TRP A 58 -12.09 0.08 2.68
N THR A 59 -11.78 0.62 1.50
CA THR A 59 -12.65 1.58 0.82
C THR A 59 -14.01 0.95 0.51
N HIS A 60 -15.01 1.78 0.22
CA HIS A 60 -16.39 1.29 0.03
C HIS A 60 -16.52 0.26 -1.09
N ASP A 61 -15.70 0.36 -2.14
CA ASP A 61 -15.66 -0.47 -3.34
C ASP A 61 -14.37 -1.31 -3.46
N GLY A 62 -13.43 -1.17 -2.53
CA GLY A 62 -12.11 -1.79 -2.64
C GLY A 62 -12.15 -3.32 -2.72
N ARG A 63 -13.08 -3.97 -2.02
CA ARG A 63 -13.25 -5.43 -2.10
C ARG A 63 -13.76 -5.86 -3.48
N GLU A 64 -14.75 -5.14 -4.03
CA GLU A 64 -15.30 -5.41 -5.36
C GLU A 64 -14.23 -5.23 -6.44
N LEU A 65 -13.48 -4.12 -6.37
CA LEU A 65 -12.33 -3.87 -7.25
C LEU A 65 -11.30 -5.01 -7.15
N TRP A 66 -10.93 -5.40 -5.93
CA TRP A 66 -9.94 -6.45 -5.72
C TRP A 66 -10.40 -7.79 -6.30
N ASP A 67 -11.64 -8.18 -6.06
CA ASP A 67 -12.20 -9.42 -6.59
C ASP A 67 -12.24 -9.42 -8.12
N ALA A 68 -12.50 -8.27 -8.74
CA ALA A 68 -12.48 -8.11 -10.19
C ALA A 68 -11.07 -8.30 -10.79
N ILE A 69 -9.99 -7.93 -10.09
CA ILE A 69 -8.63 -7.92 -10.66
C ILE A 69 -7.68 -9.01 -10.15
N LYS A 70 -7.94 -9.62 -8.99
CA LYS A 70 -6.99 -10.53 -8.33
C LYS A 70 -6.54 -11.71 -9.19
N HIS A 71 -7.41 -12.17 -10.09
CA HIS A 71 -7.13 -13.25 -11.05
C HIS A 71 -6.01 -12.91 -12.05
N THR A 72 -5.69 -11.62 -12.23
CA THR A 72 -4.59 -11.14 -13.09
C THR A 72 -3.23 -11.16 -12.39
N ASN A 73 -3.16 -11.56 -11.11
CA ASN A 73 -1.97 -11.46 -10.25
C ASN A 73 -1.33 -10.05 -10.26
N PRO A 74 -2.09 -9.01 -9.88
CA PRO A 74 -1.58 -7.64 -9.84
C PRO A 74 -0.48 -7.51 -8.78
N ASP A 75 0.49 -6.61 -9.00
CA ASP A 75 1.37 -6.17 -7.90
C ASP A 75 0.71 -4.96 -7.21
N ILE A 76 0.79 -4.89 -5.88
CA ILE A 76 0.41 -3.67 -5.15
C ILE A 76 1.57 -2.69 -5.25
N LEU A 77 1.32 -1.45 -5.68
CA LEU A 77 2.33 -0.40 -5.79
C LEU A 77 1.97 0.81 -4.93
N THR A 78 2.59 0.92 -3.76
CA THR A 78 2.17 1.90 -2.75
C THR A 78 3.30 2.79 -2.25
N GLY A 79 2.92 4.01 -1.87
CA GLY A 79 3.82 5.05 -1.41
C GLY A 79 4.07 4.92 0.08
N VAL A 80 5.29 5.22 0.53
CA VAL A 80 5.61 5.25 1.96
C VAL A 80 6.15 6.60 2.41
N PRO A 81 5.78 7.06 3.63
CA PRO A 81 6.44 8.19 4.28
C PRO A 81 7.87 7.79 4.70
N ARG A 82 8.65 8.75 5.21
CA ARG A 82 10.03 8.52 5.65
C ARG A 82 10.19 7.49 6.78
N ASN A 83 9.11 7.17 7.49
CA ASN A 83 9.11 6.17 8.54
C ASN A 83 9.13 4.74 7.95
N ASN A 84 10.16 3.96 8.31
CA ASN A 84 10.32 2.60 7.81
C ASN A 84 9.24 1.63 8.32
N LYS A 85 8.66 1.86 9.52
CA LYS A 85 7.61 0.98 10.08
C LYS A 85 6.41 0.85 9.14
N THR A 86 6.06 1.95 8.47
CA THR A 86 4.92 2.01 7.52
C THR A 86 5.04 1.00 6.39
N ARG A 87 6.25 0.65 5.97
CA ARG A 87 6.51 -0.33 4.90
C ARG A 87 5.96 -1.70 5.30
N ALA A 88 6.29 -2.15 6.50
CA ALA A 88 5.83 -3.41 7.06
C ALA A 88 4.33 -3.40 7.38
N HIS A 89 3.78 -2.27 7.82
CA HIS A 89 2.34 -2.16 8.12
C HIS A 89 1.49 -2.38 6.87
N LYS A 90 1.87 -1.76 5.74
CA LYS A 90 1.19 -1.93 4.45
C LYS A 90 1.27 -3.36 3.95
N ALA A 91 2.47 -3.98 4.02
CA ALA A 91 2.63 -5.38 3.67
C ALA A 91 1.77 -6.31 4.55
N SER A 92 1.69 -6.02 5.85
CA SER A 92 0.89 -6.78 6.81
C SER A 92 -0.62 -6.64 6.54
N TRP A 93 -1.07 -5.44 6.20
CA TRP A 93 -2.46 -5.21 5.79
C TRP A 93 -2.81 -6.06 4.56
N CYS A 94 -1.97 -6.02 3.52
CA CYS A 94 -2.21 -6.81 2.30
C CYS A 94 -2.25 -8.33 2.59
N ALA A 95 -1.34 -8.83 3.43
CA ALA A 95 -1.31 -10.23 3.81
C ALA A 95 -2.57 -10.68 4.56
N ARG A 96 -3.16 -9.79 5.38
CA ARG A 96 -4.39 -10.04 6.13
C ARG A 96 -5.63 -10.01 5.24
N GLU A 97 -5.73 -9.01 4.36
CA GLU A 97 -6.99 -8.66 3.71
C GLU A 97 -7.17 -9.23 2.30
N LEU A 98 -6.10 -9.38 1.51
CA LEU A 98 -6.23 -9.71 0.08
C LEU A 98 -6.63 -11.17 -0.19
N GLY A 99 -6.57 -12.06 0.82
CA GLY A 99 -6.96 -13.46 0.69
C GLY A 99 -6.11 -14.26 -0.30
N VAL A 100 -4.90 -13.78 -0.62
CA VAL A 100 -3.95 -14.42 -1.54
C VAL A 100 -2.54 -14.41 -0.94
N LYS A 101 -1.64 -15.22 -1.50
CA LYS A 101 -0.24 -15.18 -1.10
C LYS A 101 0.37 -13.84 -1.48
N THR A 102 0.92 -13.13 -0.50
CA THR A 102 1.62 -11.86 -0.69
C THR A 102 3.12 -11.98 -0.46
N ASN A 103 3.91 -11.11 -1.09
CA ASN A 103 5.35 -11.01 -0.92
C ASN A 103 5.79 -9.55 -0.84
N HIS A 104 6.41 -9.12 0.25
CA HIS A 104 6.87 -7.73 0.42
C HIS A 104 8.18 -7.48 -0.35
N VAL A 105 8.20 -6.41 -1.13
CA VAL A 105 9.38 -5.88 -1.82
C VAL A 105 9.50 -4.40 -1.47
N ASP A 106 10.60 -4.01 -0.84
CA ASP A 106 10.85 -2.63 -0.46
C ASP A 106 11.83 -1.99 -1.43
N MET A 107 11.37 -0.94 -2.11
CA MET A 107 12.10 -0.16 -3.11
C MET A 107 12.36 1.28 -2.63
N ALA A 108 12.04 1.59 -1.37
CA ALA A 108 12.22 2.91 -0.78
C ALA A 108 13.66 3.12 -0.26
N GLY A 109 14.58 3.37 -1.20
CA GLY A 109 16.01 3.57 -0.99
C GLY A 109 16.42 4.82 -0.19
N LYS A 110 17.69 4.91 0.19
CA LYS A 110 18.24 6.08 0.91
C LYS A 110 18.12 7.35 0.09
N LYS A 111 18.04 8.53 0.74
CA LYS A 111 17.92 9.83 0.05
C LYS A 111 16.79 9.88 -1.01
N SER A 112 15.76 9.08 -0.79
CA SER A 112 14.64 8.92 -1.71
C SER A 112 15.01 8.36 -3.10
N THR A 113 16.01 7.48 -3.19
CA THR A 113 16.32 6.70 -4.41
C THR A 113 15.32 5.56 -4.60
N HIS A 114 15.18 5.11 -5.85
CA HIS A 114 14.46 3.89 -6.21
C HIS A 114 15.45 2.71 -6.18
N GLU A 115 15.56 2.04 -5.04
CA GLU A 115 16.55 0.99 -4.82
C GLU A 115 15.95 -0.11 -3.96
N ARG A 116 16.25 -1.36 -4.34
CA ARG A 116 15.78 -2.54 -3.61
C ARG A 116 16.45 -2.64 -2.25
N MET A 117 15.71 -2.30 -1.20
CA MET A 117 16.11 -2.39 0.20
C MET A 117 15.83 -3.76 0.82
N TYR A 118 14.73 -4.41 0.42
CA TYR A 118 14.31 -5.69 0.97
C TYR A 118 13.48 -6.52 -0.03
N GLY A 119 13.55 -7.84 0.11
CA GLY A 119 12.76 -8.78 -0.69
C GLY A 119 13.21 -8.85 -2.15
N ARG A 120 12.56 -9.73 -2.91
CA ARG A 120 12.67 -9.82 -4.37
C ARG A 120 11.28 -10.17 -4.90
N ARG A 121 10.92 -9.67 -6.09
CA ARG A 121 9.66 -10.07 -6.73
C ARG A 121 9.64 -11.58 -6.91
N LYS A 122 8.49 -12.19 -6.64
CA LYS A 122 8.25 -13.63 -6.78
C LYS A 122 7.12 -13.84 -7.79
N LYS A 123 7.19 -14.97 -8.50
CA LYS A 123 6.11 -15.44 -9.37
C LYS A 123 4.97 -16.01 -8.52
N ASP A 124 3.76 -16.02 -9.09
CA ASP A 124 2.56 -16.64 -8.50
C ASP A 124 2.22 -16.12 -7.09
N THR A 125 2.52 -14.85 -6.86
CA THR A 125 2.18 -14.11 -5.64
C THR A 125 1.97 -12.65 -6.00
N VAL A 126 1.14 -11.98 -5.21
CA VAL A 126 0.97 -10.53 -5.26
C VAL A 126 2.18 -9.89 -4.57
N ASN A 127 3.03 -9.23 -5.34
CA ASN A 127 4.13 -8.48 -4.74
C ASN A 127 3.59 -7.16 -4.19
N VAL A 128 3.82 -6.90 -2.90
CA VAL A 128 3.52 -5.63 -2.26
C VAL A 128 4.77 -4.78 -2.35
N ILE A 129 4.79 -3.85 -3.28
CA ILE A 129 5.92 -2.99 -3.59
C ILE A 129 5.75 -1.68 -2.84
N THR A 130 6.60 -1.45 -1.84
CA THR A 130 6.67 -0.16 -1.15
C THR A 130 7.76 0.71 -1.75
N CYS A 131 7.41 1.90 -2.21
CA CYS A 131 8.36 2.85 -2.80
C CYS A 131 8.10 4.28 -2.31
N TRP A 132 9.03 5.20 -2.55
CA TRP A 132 8.76 6.63 -2.39
C TRP A 132 7.66 7.06 -3.35
N SER A 133 6.67 7.82 -2.89
CA SER A 133 5.54 8.25 -3.73
C SER A 133 6.00 8.93 -5.03
N LYS A 134 7.08 9.71 -4.96
CA LYS A 134 7.67 10.38 -6.14
C LYS A 134 8.35 9.45 -7.15
N ASN A 135 8.65 8.21 -6.78
CA ASN A 135 9.38 7.24 -7.61
C ASN A 135 8.50 6.06 -8.05
N LYS A 136 7.18 6.08 -7.79
CA LYS A 136 6.28 4.97 -8.17
C LYS A 136 6.29 4.71 -9.69
N HIS A 137 6.47 5.75 -10.51
CA HIS A 137 6.48 5.66 -11.97
C HIS A 137 7.67 4.90 -12.57
N VAL A 138 8.64 4.49 -11.74
CA VAL A 138 9.83 3.74 -12.17
C VAL A 138 9.53 2.24 -12.29
N GLU A 139 8.43 1.75 -11.71
CA GLU A 139 8.09 0.31 -11.63
C GLU A 139 7.45 -0.31 -12.88
#